data_AF-A0AAC8W2I4-F1
#
_entry.id   AF-A0AAC8W2I4-F1
#
_cell.length_a   1.000
_cell.length_b   1.000
_cell.length_c   1.000
_cell.angle_alpha   90.00
_cell.angle_beta   90.00
_cell.angle_gamma   90.00
#
_symmetry.space_group_name_H-M   'P 1'
#
loop_
_entity.id
_entity.type
_entity.pdbx_description
1 polymer ?
#
loop_
_entity_poly.entity_id
_entity_poly.type
_entity_poly.pdbx_seq_one_letter_code
_entity_poly.pdbx_strand_id
1 'polypeptide(L)'
;MSAWEGEFERANTQLPRWYWNRDQRRRRYARWVEAEAETLAMRLSGLLRPGAPADTAGAARVLVESLARDIDWARRLEDSDRDNDARDAHDGPFAHAA
;
A
#
# COMPACT_ATOMS: atom_id res chain seq x y z
N MET A 1 0.79 -14.88 12.21
CA MET A 1 -0.44 -14.09 12.00
C MET A 1 -0.57 -13.10 13.14
N SER A 2 -0.86 -11.84 12.81
CA SER A 2 -1.08 -10.81 13.83
C SER A 2 -2.43 -11.02 14.54
N ALA A 3 -2.59 -10.48 15.75
CA ALA A 3 -3.86 -10.54 16.48
C ALA A 3 -5.02 -9.87 15.71
N TRP A 4 -4.71 -8.81 14.97
CA TRP A 4 -5.64 -8.10 14.10
C TRP A 4 -6.12 -8.96 12.92
N GLU A 5 -5.20 -9.67 12.24
CA GLU A 5 -5.57 -10.58 11.14
C GLU A 5 -6.54 -11.66 11.62
N GLY A 6 -6.26 -12.28 12.78
CA GLY A 6 -7.11 -13.32 13.33
C GLY A 6 -8.47 -12.81 13.81
N GLU A 7 -8.60 -11.55 14.19
CA GLU A 7 -9.90 -10.92 14.50
C GLU A 7 -10.68 -10.58 13.23
N PHE A 8 -10.00 -10.02 12.23
CA PHE A 8 -10.60 -9.70 10.94
C PHE A 8 -11.15 -10.95 10.24
N GLU A 9 -10.40 -12.06 10.23
CA GLU A 9 -10.86 -13.33 9.66
C GLU A 9 -12.08 -13.90 10.39
N ARG A 10 -12.12 -13.79 11.73
CA ARG A 10 -13.28 -14.24 12.53
C ARG A 10 -14.51 -13.35 12.32
N ALA A 11 -14.33 -12.05 12.14
CA ALA A 11 -15.40 -11.09 11.93
C ALA A 11 -16.01 -11.17 10.50
N ASN A 12 -15.26 -11.71 9.54
CA ASN A 12 -15.68 -11.79 8.14
C ASN A 12 -15.84 -13.25 7.70
N THR A 13 -17.08 -13.74 7.75
CA THR A 13 -17.43 -15.12 7.39
C THR A 13 -17.20 -15.47 5.92
N GLN A 14 -17.08 -14.46 5.04
CA GLN A 14 -16.74 -14.65 3.63
C GLN A 14 -15.65 -13.66 3.23
N LEU A 15 -14.44 -14.18 3.06
CA LEU A 15 -13.33 -13.42 2.50
C LEU A 15 -13.20 -13.71 1.00
N PRO A 16 -12.92 -12.69 0.18
CA PRO A 16 -12.67 -12.89 -1.23
C PRO A 16 -11.51 -13.86 -1.48
N ARG A 17 -11.55 -14.59 -2.61
CA ARG A 17 -10.53 -15.59 -2.95
C ARG A 17 -9.10 -15.04 -2.94
N TRP A 18 -8.92 -13.77 -3.32
CA TRP A 18 -7.63 -13.10 -3.32
C TRP A 18 -7.00 -12.98 -1.93
N TYR A 19 -7.80 -13.00 -0.86
CA TYR A 19 -7.32 -12.86 0.52
C TYR A 19 -6.42 -14.04 0.92
N TRP A 20 -6.67 -15.23 0.38
CA TRP A 20 -5.86 -16.40 0.69
C TRP A 20 -4.54 -16.45 -0.08
N ASN A 21 -4.38 -15.59 -1.10
CA ASN A 21 -3.13 -15.46 -1.83
C ASN A 21 -2.29 -14.33 -1.19
N ARG A 22 -1.10 -14.68 -0.71
CA ARG A 22 -0.19 -13.76 -0.02
C ARG A 22 0.20 -12.55 -0.88
N ASP A 23 0.51 -12.77 -2.15
CA ASP A 23 0.97 -11.70 -3.05
C ASP A 23 -0.17 -10.78 -3.44
N GLN A 24 -1.37 -11.32 -3.68
CA GLN A 24 -2.56 -10.51 -3.91
C GLN A 24 -2.96 -9.69 -2.67
N ARG A 25 -2.81 -10.23 -1.46
CA ARG A 25 -2.97 -9.45 -0.21
C ARG A 25 -1.95 -8.31 -0.16
N ARG A 26 -0.68 -8.60 -0.42
CA ARG A 26 0.40 -7.61 -0.40
C ARG A 26 0.17 -6.48 -1.41
N ARG A 27 -0.21 -6.81 -2.66
CA ARG A 27 -0.56 -5.83 -3.70
C ARG A 27 -1.75 -4.96 -3.30
N ARG A 28 -2.81 -5.57 -2.75
CA ARG A 28 -3.99 -4.82 -2.28
C ARG A 28 -3.67 -3.93 -1.09
N TYR A 29 -2.81 -4.38 -0.20
CA TYR A 29 -2.32 -3.57 0.91
C TYR A 29 -1.53 -2.36 0.42
N ALA A 30 -0.60 -2.53 -0.53
CA ALA A 30 0.13 -1.42 -1.14
C ALA A 30 -0.81 -0.37 -1.73
N ARG A 31 -1.77 -0.80 -2.57
CA ARG A 31 -2.75 0.10 -3.19
C ARG A 31 -3.62 0.83 -2.17
N TRP A 32 -3.99 0.15 -1.09
CA TRP A 32 -4.74 0.78 0.00
C TRP A 32 -3.89 1.83 0.72
N VAL A 33 -2.63 1.53 1.05
CA VAL A 33 -1.70 2.49 1.68
C VAL A 33 -1.51 3.72 0.79
N GLU A 34 -1.27 3.54 -0.51
CA GLU A 34 -1.14 4.65 -1.45
C GLU A 34 -2.39 5.55 -1.44
N ALA A 35 -3.58 4.96 -1.62
CA ALA A 35 -4.82 5.72 -1.69
C ALA A 35 -5.15 6.47 -0.38
N GLU A 36 -4.93 5.84 0.77
CA GLU A 36 -5.14 6.49 2.07
C GLU A 36 -4.12 7.61 2.31
N ALA A 37 -2.85 7.36 1.99
CA ALA A 37 -1.80 8.36 2.18
C ALA A 37 -2.00 9.58 1.27
N GLU A 38 -2.38 9.38 0.00
CA GLU A 38 -2.75 10.46 -0.92
C GLU A 38 -3.95 11.25 -0.39
N THR A 39 -4.99 10.55 0.09
CA THR A 39 -6.19 11.19 0.65
C THR A 39 -5.87 12.02 1.89
N LEU A 40 -5.05 11.50 2.80
CA LEU A 40 -4.63 12.21 4.00
C LEU A 40 -3.75 13.42 3.66
N ALA A 41 -2.80 13.27 2.74
CA ALA A 41 -1.93 14.36 2.31
C ALA A 41 -2.75 15.51 1.68
N MET A 42 -3.75 15.17 0.87
CA MET A 42 -4.68 16.13 0.28
C MET A 42 -5.46 16.90 1.36
N ARG A 43 -5.98 16.20 2.39
CA ARG A 43 -6.69 16.83 3.51
C ARG A 43 -5.78 17.75 4.31
N LEU A 44 -4.56 17.31 4.60
CA LEU A 44 -3.56 18.09 5.35
C LEU A 44 -3.06 19.32 4.58
N SER A 45 -3.05 19.27 3.25
CA SER A 45 -2.69 20.43 2.42
C SER A 45 -3.58 21.65 2.68
N GLY A 46 -4.82 21.45 3.16
CA GLY A 46 -5.69 22.54 3.62
C GLY A 46 -5.11 23.35 4.79
N LEU A 47 -4.29 22.72 5.65
CA LEU A 47 -3.61 23.35 6.78
C LEU A 47 -2.32 24.08 6.39
N LEU A 48 -1.90 23.97 5.13
CA LEU A 48 -0.72 24.66 4.58
C LEU A 48 -1.08 25.99 3.91
N ARG A 49 -2.36 26.40 3.96
CA ARG A 49 -2.81 27.67 3.34
C ARG A 49 -2.20 28.89 4.04
N PRO A 50 -1.96 29.98 3.30
CA PRO A 50 -1.58 31.26 3.88
C PRO A 50 -2.62 31.69 4.94
N GLY A 51 -2.17 31.90 6.19
CA GLY A 51 -3.03 32.23 7.33
C GLY A 51 -3.22 31.12 8.37
N ALA A 52 -2.73 29.89 8.11
CA ALA A 52 -2.66 28.87 9.15
C ALA A 52 -1.62 29.22 10.22
N PRO A 53 -1.85 28.90 11.51
CA PRO A 53 -0.86 29.07 12.56
C PRO A 53 0.44 28.34 12.20
N ALA A 54 1.59 28.97 12.47
CA ALA A 54 2.91 28.45 12.09
C ALA A 54 3.17 27.03 12.62
N ASP A 55 2.77 26.75 13.87
CA ASP A 55 2.93 25.43 14.48
C ASP A 55 2.09 24.36 13.78
N THR A 56 0.85 24.70 13.42
CA THR A 56 -0.05 23.81 12.67
C THR A 56 0.46 23.55 11.26
N ALA A 57 0.93 24.59 10.57
CA ALA A 57 1.53 24.46 9.25
C ALA A 57 2.82 23.64 9.28
N GLY A 58 3.65 23.81 10.32
CA GLY A 58 4.86 23.02 10.55
C GLY A 58 4.55 21.54 10.72
N ALA A 59 3.65 21.20 11.65
CA ALA A 59 3.23 19.81 11.88
C ALA A 59 2.60 19.18 10.63
N ALA A 60 1.75 19.92 9.90
CA ALA A 60 1.14 19.44 8.67
C ALA A 60 2.18 19.14 7.57
N ARG A 61 3.24 19.95 7.43
CA ARG A 61 4.33 19.66 6.48
C ARG A 61 5.03 18.35 6.79
N VAL A 62 5.41 18.13 8.06
CA VAL A 62 6.07 16.90 8.49
C VAL A 62 5.22 15.67 8.19
N LEU A 63 3.91 15.75 8.43
CA LEU A 63 2.99 14.66 8.14
C LEU A 63 2.86 14.42 6.63
N VAL A 64 2.72 15.48 5.82
CA VAL A 64 2.68 15.36 4.34
C VAL A 64 3.95 14.73 3.79
N GLU A 65 5.12 15.12 4.30
CA GLU A 65 6.39 14.50 3.91
C GLU A 65 6.48 13.02 4.31
N SER A 66 5.96 12.64 5.47
CA SER A 66 5.89 11.23 5.87
C SER A 66 4.98 10.43 4.93
N LEU A 67 3.79 10.96 4.63
CA LEU A 67 2.84 10.31 3.73
C LEU A 67 3.39 10.16 2.31
N ALA A 68 4.20 11.12 1.84
CA ALA A 68 4.89 10.99 0.56
C ALA A 68 5.85 9.78 0.54
N ARG A 69 6.57 9.52 1.64
CA ARG A 69 7.44 8.34 1.76
C ARG A 69 6.63 7.03 1.76
N ASP A 70 5.45 7.05 2.38
CA ASP A 70 4.55 5.89 2.40
C ASP A 70 3.99 5.58 1.00
N ILE A 71 3.62 6.60 0.23
CA ILE A 71 3.21 6.49 -1.18
C ILE A 71 4.35 5.89 -2.01
N ASP A 72 5.56 6.43 -1.89
CA ASP A 72 6.71 5.94 -2.63
C ASP A 72 7.06 4.49 -2.26
N TRP A 73 6.92 4.14 -0.98
CA TRP A 73 7.08 2.76 -0.52
C TRP A 73 6.03 1.84 -1.13
N ALA A 74 4.76 2.24 -1.15
CA ALA A 74 3.67 1.45 -1.70
C ALA A 74 3.86 1.19 -3.21
N ARG A 75 4.25 2.21 -3.97
CA ARG A 75 4.56 2.10 -5.40
C ARG A 75 5.69 1.11 -5.68
N ARG A 76 6.81 1.23 -4.94
CA ARG A 76 7.93 0.27 -5.05
C ARG A 76 7.53 -1.15 -4.69
N LEU A 77 6.62 -1.31 -3.73
CA LEU A 77 6.11 -2.62 -3.34
C LEU A 77 5.32 -3.28 -4.48
N GLU A 78 4.48 -2.52 -5.17
CA GLU A 78 3.71 -3.02 -6.32
C GLU A 78 4.62 -3.36 -7.51
N ASP A 79 5.62 -2.55 -7.80
CA ASP A 79 6.57 -2.81 -8.90
C ASP A 79 7.43 -4.05 -8.65
N SER A 80 7.89 -4.25 -7.40
CA SER A 80 8.67 -5.45 -7.02
C SER A 80 7.86 -6.74 -7.19
N ASP A 81 6.54 -6.68 -6.97
CA ASP A 81 5.65 -7.84 -7.15
C ASP A 81 5.36 -8.10 -8.64
N ARG A 82 5.35 -7.07 -9.51
CA ARG A 82 5.23 -7.26 -10.96
C ARG A 82 6.47 -7.94 -11.55
N ASP A 83 7.66 -7.56 -11.07
CA ASP A 83 8.91 -8.17 -11.51
C ASP A 83 9.00 -9.65 -11.11
N ASN A 84 8.46 -10.02 -9.94
CA ASN A 84 8.37 -11.42 -9.52
C ASN A 84 7.34 -12.21 -10.35
N ASP A 85 6.14 -11.67 -10.54
CA ASP A 85 5.12 -12.31 -11.39
C ASP A 85 5.64 -12.53 -12.83
N ALA A 86 6.43 -11.60 -13.36
CA ALA A 86 7.04 -11.71 -14.69
C ALA A 86 8.15 -12.77 -14.78
N ARG A 87 8.94 -12.95 -13.71
CA ARG A 87 9.95 -14.02 -13.61
C ARG A 87 9.31 -15.40 -13.52
N ASP A 88 8.30 -15.56 -12.67
CA ASP A 88 7.58 -16.83 -12.52
C ASP A 88 6.84 -17.24 -13.80
N ALA A 89 6.38 -16.27 -14.60
CA ALA A 89 5.80 -16.54 -15.92
C ALA A 89 6.83 -16.99 -16.97
N HIS A 90 8.11 -16.60 -16.81
CA HIS A 90 9.19 -16.97 -17.73
C HIS A 90 9.79 -18.35 -17.46
N ASP A 91 9.69 -18.85 -16.22
CA ASP A 91 10.16 -20.19 -15.80
C ASP A 91 9.07 -21.28 -15.91
N GLY A 92 8.07 -21.07 -16.78
CA GLY A 92 7.03 -22.06 -17.06
C GLY A 92 7.58 -23.39 -17.60
N PRO A 93 6.87 -24.53 -17.42
CA PRO A 93 7.38 -25.90 -17.58
C PRO A 93 7.70 -26.32 -19.03
N PHE A 94 7.74 -25.39 -19.97
CA PHE A 94 7.97 -25.65 -21.40
C PHE A 94 9.40 -25.34 -21.86
N ALA A 95 10.31 -24.99 -20.94
CA ALA A 95 11.69 -24.63 -21.28
C ALA A 95 12.68 -25.82 -21.40
N HIS A 96 12.23 -27.07 -21.29
CA HIS A 96 13.08 -28.26 -21.47
C HIS A 96 12.54 -29.20 -22.55
N ALA A 97 12.69 -28.80 -23.81
CA ALA A 97 12.68 -29.72 -24.95
C ALA A 97 13.45 -29.09 -26.13
N ALA A 98 14.77 -29.26 -26.12
CA ALA A 98 15.63 -29.12 -27.30
C ALA A 98 16.83 -30.06 -27.15
#